data_AF-A0A2T6IHS5-F1
#
_entry.id   AF-A0A2T6IHS5-F1
#
_cell.length_a   1.000
_cell.length_b   1.000
_cell.length_c   1.000
_cell.angle_alpha   90.00
_cell.angle_beta   90.00
_cell.angle_gamma   90.00
#
_symmetry.space_group_name_H-M   'P 1'
#
loop_
_entity.id
_entity.type
_entity.pdbx_description
1 polymer ?
#
loop_
_entity_poly.entity_id
_entity_poly.type
_entity_poly.pdbx_seq_one_letter_code
_entity_poly.pdbx_strand_id
1 'polypeptide(L)'
;MPPKKKDAKAERGMQKAAEREKQKIVEDKTFGLKNKNKSKAVQKYIKGVQQQVKGPMKGGEQALVAKKKEEQEMKKRTAQQQALLASLFKGTENVKKIAEDSCTVGTYDPKASKEGQKINLYTDQRQQKMETMDDWDQEKLEQVIKTKHTRGNEQNATEIICKHFLDAVEKRQYGWFWTCPNGGDACRYRHCLPP
;
A
#
# COMPACT_ATOMS: atom_id res chain seq x y z
N MET A 1 -40.45 11.17 11.85
CA MET A 1 -40.34 10.80 13.28
C MET A 1 -39.26 11.67 13.92
N PRO A 2 -39.52 12.36 15.05
CA PRO A 2 -38.57 13.31 15.66
C PRO A 2 -37.41 12.57 16.36
N PRO A 3 -36.18 13.12 16.37
CA PRO A 3 -35.03 12.45 16.95
C PRO A 3 -35.15 12.39 18.49
N LYS A 4 -34.89 11.18 19.01
CA LYS A 4 -35.10 10.76 20.40
C LYS A 4 -34.29 11.60 21.40
N LYS A 5 -34.98 12.10 22.44
CA LYS A 5 -34.43 12.70 23.67
C LYS A 5 -33.62 11.66 24.49
N LYS A 6 -32.33 11.56 24.23
CA LYS A 6 -31.30 11.00 25.13
C LYS A 6 -30.12 11.98 24.94
N ASP A 7 -29.82 12.94 25.81
CA ASP A 7 -29.14 12.79 27.10
C ASP A 7 -29.13 14.13 27.89
N ALA A 8 -30.24 14.87 27.88
CA ALA A 8 -30.31 16.22 28.47
C ALA A 8 -29.96 16.27 29.99
N LYS A 9 -30.10 15.15 30.72
CA LYS A 9 -29.80 15.06 32.15
C LYS A 9 -28.29 14.85 32.41
N ALA A 10 -27.59 14.15 31.53
CA ALA A 10 -26.15 13.91 31.62
C ALA A 10 -25.35 15.16 31.20
N GLU A 11 -25.78 15.84 30.14
CA GLU A 11 -25.19 17.11 29.71
C GLU A 11 -25.31 18.19 30.80
N ARG A 12 -26.47 18.30 31.45
CA ARG A 12 -26.71 19.25 32.54
C ARG A 12 -25.87 18.96 33.78
N GLY A 13 -25.54 17.68 34.03
CA GLY A 13 -24.61 17.28 35.10
C GLY A 13 -23.17 17.68 34.81
N MET A 14 -22.70 17.49 33.57
CA MET A 14 -21.34 17.84 33.14
C MET A 14 -21.13 19.35 33.06
N GLN A 15 -22.13 20.11 32.60
CA GLN A 15 -22.12 21.57 32.60
C GLN A 15 -22.02 22.15 34.03
N LYS A 16 -22.76 21.57 34.99
CA LYS A 16 -22.71 21.96 36.40
C LYS A 16 -21.35 21.67 37.06
N ALA A 17 -20.71 20.55 36.70
CA ALA A 17 -19.36 20.22 37.16
C ALA A 17 -18.31 21.21 36.61
N ALA A 18 -18.36 21.50 35.31
CA ALA A 18 -17.47 22.47 34.66
C ALA A 18 -17.65 23.90 35.22
N GLU A 19 -18.88 24.30 35.57
CA GLU A 19 -19.13 25.60 36.19
C GLU A 19 -18.57 25.68 37.62
N ARG A 20 -18.68 24.61 38.39
CA ARG A 20 -18.14 24.53 39.76
C ARG A 20 -16.60 24.57 39.77
N GLU A 21 -15.96 23.97 38.77
CA GLU A 21 -14.51 24.04 38.60
C GLU A 21 -14.04 25.46 38.24
N LYS A 22 -14.74 26.13 37.31
CA LYS A 22 -14.49 27.54 36.99
C LYS A 22 -14.66 28.45 38.20
N GLN A 23 -15.63 28.17 39.07
CA GLN A 23 -15.81 28.91 40.33
C GLN A 23 -14.64 28.71 41.30
N LYS A 24 -14.11 27.48 41.45
CA LYS A 24 -12.90 27.21 42.26
C LYS A 24 -11.68 27.98 41.76
N ILE A 25 -11.47 28.02 40.44
CA ILE A 25 -10.35 28.76 39.82
C ILE A 25 -10.46 30.27 40.07
N VAL A 26 -11.68 30.82 40.03
CA VAL A 26 -11.92 32.22 40.38
C VAL A 26 -11.66 32.45 41.87
N GLU A 27 -12.13 31.56 42.74
CA GLU A 27 -11.93 31.68 44.20
C GLU A 27 -10.46 31.60 44.61
N ASP A 28 -9.68 30.75 43.96
CA ASP A 28 -8.24 30.57 44.18
C ASP A 28 -7.42 31.77 43.68
N LYS A 29 -7.67 32.23 42.44
CA LYS A 29 -6.98 33.40 41.87
C LYS A 29 -7.36 34.73 42.51
N THR A 30 -8.52 34.77 43.18
CA THR A 30 -8.97 35.95 43.95
C THR A 30 -8.77 35.76 45.45
N PHE A 31 -8.18 34.64 45.88
CA PHE A 31 -7.87 34.35 47.27
C PHE A 31 -6.85 35.36 47.80
N GLY A 32 -7.06 35.87 49.01
CA GLY A 32 -6.20 36.92 49.60
C GLY A 32 -6.50 38.37 49.16
N LEU A 33 -7.12 38.59 48.00
CA LEU A 33 -7.57 39.93 47.57
C LEU A 33 -8.91 40.35 48.18
N LYS A 34 -9.66 39.41 48.76
CA LYS A 34 -10.98 39.63 49.36
C LYS A 34 -10.95 40.58 50.57
N ASN A 35 -9.86 40.63 51.34
CA ASN A 35 -9.68 41.54 52.48
C ASN A 35 -9.32 42.99 52.06
N LYS A 36 -8.95 43.20 50.79
CA LYS A 36 -8.60 44.52 50.19
C LYS A 36 -9.59 44.96 49.10
N ASN A 37 -10.76 44.32 49.06
CA ASN A 37 -11.82 44.54 48.05
C ASN A 37 -12.50 45.92 48.11
N LYS A 38 -12.03 46.83 48.96
CA LYS A 38 -12.49 48.22 49.04
C LYS A 38 -11.82 49.12 48.00
N SER A 39 -10.65 48.74 47.47
CA SER A 39 -9.95 49.53 46.45
C SER A 39 -10.52 49.29 45.05
N LYS A 40 -10.78 50.37 44.31
CA LYS A 40 -11.27 50.34 42.92
C LYS A 40 -10.34 49.55 41.98
N ALA A 41 -9.02 49.56 42.24
CA ALA A 41 -8.03 48.81 41.47
C ALA A 41 -8.18 47.30 41.67
N VAL A 42 -8.38 46.87 42.92
CA VAL A 42 -8.59 45.45 43.28
C VAL A 42 -9.93 44.95 42.72
N GLN A 43 -10.99 45.77 42.77
CA GLN A 43 -12.28 45.43 42.15
C GLN A 43 -12.19 45.27 40.63
N LYS A 44 -11.43 46.12 39.94
CA LYS A 44 -11.19 46.01 38.48
C LYS A 44 -10.42 44.74 38.14
N TYR A 45 -9.41 44.39 38.95
CA TYR A 45 -8.66 43.15 38.78
C TYR A 45 -9.54 41.90 38.99
N ILE A 46 -10.33 41.84 40.06
CA ILE A 46 -11.26 40.74 40.32
C ILE A 46 -12.26 40.57 39.18
N LYS A 47 -12.82 41.68 38.65
CA LYS A 47 -13.72 41.65 37.48
C LYS A 47 -13.01 41.12 36.23
N GLY A 48 -11.77 41.51 35.99
CA GLY A 48 -10.96 41.00 34.87
C GLY A 48 -10.69 39.50 34.96
N VAL A 49 -10.30 39.01 36.14
CA VAL A 49 -10.07 37.57 36.38
C VAL A 49 -11.37 36.76 36.24
N GLN A 50 -12.50 37.28 36.76
CA GLN A 50 -13.80 36.64 36.56
C GLN A 50 -14.21 36.58 35.09
N GLN A 51 -14.00 37.65 34.31
CA GLN A 51 -14.28 37.66 32.88
C GLN A 51 -13.34 36.76 32.09
N GLN A 52 -12.09 36.60 32.51
CA GLN A 52 -11.14 35.69 31.84
C GLN A 52 -11.50 34.21 32.07
N VAL A 53 -12.03 33.86 33.24
CA VAL A 53 -12.38 32.46 33.59
C VAL A 53 -13.81 32.08 33.20
N LYS A 54 -14.76 33.03 33.28
CA LYS A 54 -16.17 32.82 32.93
C LYS A 54 -16.54 33.30 31.53
N GLY A 55 -15.78 34.22 30.95
CA GLY A 55 -16.08 34.75 29.62
C GLY A 55 -15.82 33.70 28.53
N PRO A 56 -16.61 33.73 27.44
CA PRO A 56 -16.32 32.90 26.27
C PRO A 56 -14.92 33.26 25.75
N MET A 57 -14.10 32.24 25.49
CA MET A 57 -12.83 32.39 24.77
C MET A 57 -13.09 33.29 23.54
N LYS A 58 -12.26 34.32 23.34
CA LYS A 58 -12.35 35.18 22.15
C LYS A 58 -12.12 34.32 20.91
N GLY A 59 -13.22 33.94 20.27
CA GLY A 59 -13.30 32.89 19.25
C GLY A 59 -14.58 32.09 19.49
N GLY A 60 -15.72 32.66 19.10
CA GLY A 60 -17.06 32.22 19.50
C GLY A 60 -17.41 30.77 19.13
N GLU A 61 -18.63 30.37 19.48
CA GLU A 61 -19.22 29.04 19.24
C GLU A 61 -18.96 28.49 17.83
N GLN A 62 -18.86 29.37 16.82
CA GLN A 62 -18.52 29.06 15.43
C GLN A 62 -17.13 28.43 15.24
N ALA A 63 -16.10 28.83 15.99
CA ALA A 63 -14.76 28.24 15.90
C ALA A 63 -14.70 26.82 16.49
N LEU A 64 -15.47 26.56 17.55
CA LEU A 64 -15.61 25.22 18.14
C LEU A 64 -16.44 24.29 17.23
N VAL A 65 -17.46 24.83 16.56
CA VAL A 65 -18.27 24.08 15.58
C VAL A 65 -17.43 23.74 14.32
N ALA A 66 -16.61 24.67 13.84
CA ALA A 66 -15.71 24.43 12.71
C ALA A 66 -14.67 23.33 13.02
N LYS A 67 -13.99 23.41 14.17
CA LYS A 67 -13.05 22.38 14.65
C LYS A 67 -13.70 21.00 14.78
N LYS A 68 -14.93 20.92 15.31
CA LYS A 68 -15.67 19.65 15.42
C LYS A 68 -16.06 19.07 14.06
N LYS A 69 -16.39 19.92 13.08
CA LYS A 69 -16.74 19.49 11.73
C LYS A 69 -15.52 18.95 10.97
N GLU A 70 -14.38 19.63 11.06
CA GLU A 70 -13.10 19.15 10.50
C GLU A 70 -12.67 17.83 11.13
N GLU A 71 -12.79 17.69 12.45
CA GLU A 71 -12.44 16.43 13.14
C GLU A 71 -13.38 15.28 12.75
N GLN A 72 -14.68 15.54 12.59
CA GLN A 72 -15.63 14.55 12.07
C GLN A 72 -15.33 14.15 10.62
N GLU A 73 -14.92 15.10 9.78
CA GLU A 73 -14.57 14.82 8.39
C GLU A 73 -13.28 14.01 8.29
N MET A 74 -12.27 14.32 9.11
CA MET A 74 -11.05 13.52 9.24
C MET A 74 -11.35 12.10 9.75
N LYS A 75 -12.22 11.97 10.76
CA LYS A 75 -12.66 10.66 11.27
C LYS A 75 -13.42 9.85 10.22
N LYS A 76 -14.25 10.50 9.39
CA LYS A 76 -14.94 9.84 8.28
C LYS A 76 -13.96 9.38 7.19
N ARG A 77 -12.99 10.23 6.81
CA ARG A 77 -11.95 9.87 5.82
C ARG A 77 -11.08 8.71 6.30
N THR A 78 -10.64 8.74 7.55
CA THR A 78 -9.84 7.65 8.13
C THR A 78 -10.64 6.37 8.26
N ALA A 79 -11.91 6.43 8.69
CA ALA A 79 -12.80 5.25 8.71
C ALA A 79 -13.06 4.69 7.31
N GLN A 80 -13.21 5.54 6.28
CA GLN A 80 -13.35 5.11 4.89
C GLN A 80 -12.07 4.44 4.37
N GLN A 81 -10.88 5.01 4.66
CA GLN A 81 -9.60 4.39 4.31
C GLN A 81 -9.44 3.04 5.01
N GLN A 82 -9.79 2.96 6.30
CA GLN A 82 -9.72 1.72 7.06
C GLN A 82 -10.70 0.66 6.54
N ALA A 83 -11.92 1.06 6.15
CA ALA A 83 -12.91 0.16 5.56
C ALA A 83 -12.47 -0.34 4.17
N LEU A 84 -11.88 0.53 3.34
CA LEU A 84 -11.32 0.16 2.04
C LEU A 84 -10.15 -0.83 2.21
N LEU A 85 -9.24 -0.57 3.15
CA LEU A 85 -8.18 -1.52 3.50
C LEU A 85 -8.76 -2.85 3.99
N ALA A 86 -9.71 -2.83 4.93
CA ALA A 86 -10.36 -4.05 5.42
C ALA A 86 -11.05 -4.83 4.29
N SER A 87 -11.68 -4.16 3.32
CA SER A 87 -12.28 -4.82 2.16
C SER A 87 -11.25 -5.46 1.23
N LEU A 88 -10.09 -4.82 1.03
CA LEU A 88 -8.98 -5.39 0.25
C LEU A 88 -8.40 -6.64 0.93
N PHE A 89 -8.26 -6.62 2.26
CA PHE A 89 -7.70 -7.74 3.02
C PHE A 89 -8.71 -8.86 3.32
N LYS A 90 -10.02 -8.62 3.31
CA LYS A 90 -11.02 -9.69 3.52
C LYS A 90 -11.07 -10.70 2.37
N GLY A 91 -10.66 -10.29 1.16
CA GLY A 91 -10.46 -11.19 0.04
C GLY A 91 -9.29 -12.17 0.22
N THR A 92 -8.31 -11.86 1.07
CA THR A 92 -7.11 -12.69 1.27
C THR A 92 -7.26 -13.71 2.40
N GLU A 93 -8.23 -13.55 3.31
CA GLU A 93 -8.52 -14.53 4.36
C GLU A 93 -9.15 -15.81 3.80
N ASN A 94 -9.99 -15.70 2.76
CA ASN A 94 -10.55 -16.88 2.10
C ASN A 94 -9.50 -17.64 1.27
N VAL A 95 -8.40 -16.99 0.87
CA VAL A 95 -7.26 -17.68 0.24
C VAL A 95 -6.57 -18.62 1.22
N LYS A 96 -6.52 -18.29 2.52
CA LYS A 96 -5.97 -19.20 3.55
C LYS A 96 -6.87 -20.41 3.79
N LYS A 97 -8.20 -20.26 3.74
CA LYS A 97 -9.13 -21.38 3.95
C LYS A 97 -9.25 -22.32 2.74
N ILE A 98 -9.02 -21.83 1.52
CA ILE A 98 -8.91 -22.68 0.32
C ILE A 98 -7.62 -23.55 0.39
N ALA A 99 -6.60 -23.11 1.12
CA ALA A 99 -5.34 -23.85 1.29
C ALA A 99 -5.42 -25.00 2.31
N GLU A 100 -6.44 -25.07 3.17
CA GLU A 100 -6.56 -26.15 4.16
C GLU A 100 -7.34 -27.37 3.64
N ASP A 101 -8.29 -27.18 2.70
CA ASP A 101 -9.14 -28.27 2.16
C ASP A 101 -8.85 -28.66 0.69
N SER A 102 -7.85 -28.04 0.03
CA SER A 102 -7.47 -28.44 -1.34
C SER A 102 -5.97 -28.63 -1.49
N CYS A 103 -5.58 -29.90 -1.66
CA CYS A 103 -4.23 -30.39 -1.91
C CYS A 103 -3.67 -29.99 -3.30
N THR A 104 -3.90 -28.77 -3.81
CA THR A 104 -3.41 -28.35 -5.15
C THR A 104 -3.12 -26.86 -5.32
N VAL A 105 -2.91 -26.07 -4.27
CA VAL A 105 -2.39 -24.69 -4.44
C VAL A 105 -1.21 -24.47 -3.51
N GLY A 106 -0.01 -24.64 -4.08
CA GLY A 106 1.25 -24.50 -3.36
C GLY A 106 1.37 -23.15 -2.66
N THR A 107 1.83 -23.19 -1.40
CA THR A 107 2.26 -22.02 -0.64
C THR A 107 3.27 -21.22 -1.48
N TYR A 108 2.92 -20.00 -1.87
CA TYR A 108 3.82 -19.12 -2.62
C TYR A 108 5.01 -18.74 -1.74
N ASP A 109 6.15 -19.36 -1.97
CA ASP A 109 7.43 -18.95 -1.39
C ASP A 109 8.07 -17.87 -2.31
N PRO A 110 8.23 -16.62 -1.85
CA PRO A 110 8.86 -15.56 -2.63
C PRO A 110 10.31 -15.87 -3.03
N LYS A 111 11.01 -16.75 -2.30
CA LYS A 111 12.37 -17.19 -2.69
C LYS A 111 12.33 -18.16 -3.86
N ALA A 112 11.48 -19.19 -3.79
CA ALA A 112 11.29 -20.14 -4.88
C ALA A 112 10.80 -19.45 -6.17
N SER A 113 9.92 -18.46 -6.05
CA SER A 113 9.47 -17.64 -7.19
C SER A 113 10.59 -16.80 -7.82
N LYS A 114 11.57 -16.33 -7.03
CA LYS A 114 12.74 -15.62 -7.55
C LYS A 114 13.75 -16.54 -8.20
N GLU A 115 13.84 -17.78 -7.74
CA GLU A 115 14.74 -18.79 -8.32
C GLU A 115 14.26 -19.25 -9.69
N GLY A 116 12.94 -19.42 -9.88
CA GLY A 116 12.36 -19.69 -11.21
C GLY A 116 12.54 -18.55 -12.22
N GLN A 117 12.87 -17.33 -11.77
CA GLN A 117 13.15 -16.17 -12.63
C GLN A 117 14.64 -16.03 -13.00
N LYS A 118 15.54 -16.83 -12.43
CA LYS A 118 16.95 -16.81 -12.81
C LYS A 118 17.11 -17.53 -14.15
N ILE A 119 17.29 -16.75 -15.20
CA ILE A 119 17.62 -17.29 -16.52
C ILE A 119 19.02 -17.91 -16.43
N ASN A 120 19.11 -19.20 -16.77
CA ASN A 120 20.36 -19.93 -16.82
C ASN A 120 21.21 -19.42 -18.00
N LEU A 121 22.35 -18.80 -17.69
CA LEU A 121 23.20 -18.12 -18.67
C LEU A 121 23.98 -19.06 -19.61
N TYR A 122 24.08 -20.33 -19.22
CA TYR A 122 24.81 -21.38 -19.94
C TYR A 122 23.90 -22.21 -20.86
N THR A 123 22.59 -22.02 -20.76
CA THR A 123 21.61 -22.70 -21.60
C THR A 123 20.92 -21.69 -22.51
N ASP A 124 20.94 -21.94 -23.82
CA ASP A 124 20.23 -21.08 -24.76
C ASP A 124 18.72 -21.30 -24.60
N GLN A 125 17.97 -20.24 -24.23
CA GLN A 125 16.52 -20.32 -24.01
C GLN A 125 15.76 -20.82 -25.25
N ARG A 126 16.33 -20.66 -26.45
CA ARG A 126 15.71 -21.16 -27.70
C ARG A 126 15.76 -22.68 -27.80
N GLN A 127 16.74 -23.32 -27.18
CA GLN A 127 16.85 -24.79 -27.14
C GLN A 127 15.85 -25.40 -26.16
N GLN A 128 15.58 -24.73 -25.04
CA GLN A 128 14.60 -25.21 -24.05
C GLN A 128 13.16 -25.20 -24.56
N LYS A 129 12.86 -24.36 -25.56
CA LYS A 129 11.52 -24.27 -26.17
C LYS A 129 11.33 -25.25 -27.34
N MET A 130 12.35 -26.07 -27.68
CA MET A 130 12.16 -27.14 -28.65
C MET A 130 11.40 -28.28 -27.99
N GLU A 131 10.20 -28.56 -28.50
CA GLU A 131 9.36 -29.65 -28.00
C GLU A 131 10.03 -31.00 -28.24
N THR A 132 9.92 -31.89 -27.26
CA THR A 132 10.38 -33.27 -27.33
C THR A 132 9.64 -33.99 -28.47
N MET A 133 10.36 -34.76 -29.30
CA MET A 133 9.82 -35.41 -30.51
C MET A 133 8.71 -36.43 -30.22
N ASP A 134 8.57 -36.88 -28.98
CA ASP A 134 7.65 -37.94 -28.56
C ASP A 134 6.16 -37.59 -28.70
N ASP A 135 5.80 -36.30 -28.68
CA ASP A 135 4.41 -35.81 -28.83
C ASP A 135 4.08 -35.34 -30.26
N TRP A 136 4.85 -35.77 -31.27
CA TRP A 136 4.66 -35.32 -32.64
C TRP A 136 3.71 -36.23 -33.42
N ASP A 137 2.59 -35.67 -33.88
CA ASP A 137 1.71 -36.32 -34.85
C ASP A 137 2.39 -36.46 -36.23
N GLN A 138 1.96 -37.47 -37.00
CA GLN A 138 2.49 -37.79 -38.34
C GLN A 138 2.54 -36.58 -39.30
N GLU A 139 1.53 -35.70 -39.24
CA GLU A 139 1.47 -34.50 -40.07
C GLU A 139 2.56 -33.48 -39.71
N LYS A 140 2.86 -33.31 -38.41
CA LYS A 140 3.93 -32.44 -37.90
C LYS A 140 5.31 -33.00 -38.29
N LEU A 141 5.45 -34.33 -38.26
CA LEU A 141 6.66 -35.01 -38.72
C LEU A 141 6.92 -34.78 -40.22
N GLU A 142 5.90 -34.97 -41.07
CA GLU A 142 5.99 -34.75 -42.52
C GLU A 142 6.30 -33.28 -42.86
N GLN A 143 5.71 -32.35 -42.11
CA GLN A 143 5.97 -30.91 -42.26
C GLN A 143 7.42 -30.55 -41.89
N VAL A 144 7.96 -31.15 -40.82
CA VAL A 144 9.35 -30.93 -40.40
C VAL A 144 10.32 -31.56 -41.40
N ILE A 145 10.04 -32.78 -41.90
CA ILE A 145 10.81 -33.44 -42.97
C ILE A 145 10.84 -32.55 -44.21
N LYS A 146 9.69 -32.05 -44.68
CA LYS A 146 9.61 -31.14 -45.84
C LYS A 146 10.39 -29.84 -45.60
N THR A 147 10.34 -29.29 -44.40
CA THR A 147 11.07 -28.07 -44.03
C THR A 147 12.58 -28.31 -43.97
N LYS A 148 13.03 -29.48 -43.49
CA LYS A 148 14.44 -29.87 -43.44
C LYS A 148 15.04 -30.16 -44.82
N HIS A 149 14.26 -30.74 -45.75
CA HIS A 149 14.72 -31.03 -47.11
C HIS A 149 14.67 -29.83 -48.06
N THR A 150 13.79 -28.85 -47.83
CA THR A 150 13.70 -27.65 -48.69
C THR A 150 14.63 -26.52 -48.27
N ARG A 151 14.99 -26.43 -46.99
CA ARG A 151 15.96 -25.46 -46.46
C ARG A 151 17.23 -26.19 -46.06
N GLY A 152 18.16 -26.32 -46.99
CA GLY A 152 19.51 -26.81 -46.71
C GLY A 152 20.12 -26.03 -45.55
N ASN A 153 20.12 -26.63 -44.36
CA ASN A 153 21.02 -26.35 -43.25
C ASN A 153 21.25 -24.87 -42.85
N GLU A 154 20.29 -23.96 -43.08
CA GLU A 154 20.49 -22.51 -42.83
C GLU A 154 20.27 -22.11 -41.36
N GLN A 155 19.95 -23.10 -40.52
CA GLN A 155 19.76 -23.01 -39.07
C GLN A 155 20.92 -23.60 -38.28
N ASN A 156 22.10 -23.76 -38.89
CA ASN A 156 23.32 -24.06 -38.11
C ASN A 156 23.54 -22.91 -37.14
N ALA A 157 23.09 -23.08 -35.90
CA ALA A 157 23.49 -22.24 -34.79
C ALA A 157 25.01 -22.29 -34.76
N THR A 158 25.63 -21.17 -35.13
CA THR A 158 27.09 -21.08 -35.08
C THR A 158 27.53 -21.27 -33.63
N GLU A 159 28.61 -22.01 -33.39
CA GLU A 159 29.16 -22.18 -32.03
C GLU A 159 29.65 -20.84 -31.44
N ILE A 160 29.78 -19.82 -32.29
CA ILE A 160 30.16 -18.46 -31.93
C ILE A 160 29.04 -17.78 -31.13
N ILE A 161 29.44 -17.17 -30.02
CA ILE A 161 28.57 -16.41 -29.13
C ILE A 161 28.18 -15.08 -29.78
N CYS A 162 26.91 -14.68 -29.63
CA CYS A 162 26.46 -13.39 -30.14
C CYS A 162 27.13 -12.22 -29.39
N LYS A 163 27.70 -11.26 -30.13
CA LYS A 163 28.28 -10.05 -29.55
C LYS A 163 27.29 -9.23 -28.72
N HIS A 164 26.04 -9.12 -29.17
CA HIS A 164 24.99 -8.39 -28.44
C HIS A 164 24.56 -9.09 -27.16
N PHE A 165 24.65 -10.43 -27.12
CA PHE A 165 24.44 -11.19 -25.90
C PHE A 165 25.55 -10.88 -24.89
N LEU A 166 26.82 -10.88 -25.29
CA LEU A 166 27.93 -10.53 -24.39
C LEU A 166 27.77 -9.12 -23.82
N ASP A 167 27.42 -8.14 -24.65
CA ASP A 167 27.16 -6.75 -24.22
C ASP A 167 25.97 -6.67 -23.23
N ALA A 168 24.91 -7.44 -23.47
CA ALA A 168 23.75 -7.48 -22.59
C ALA A 168 24.06 -8.15 -21.24
N VAL A 169 24.92 -9.17 -21.23
CA VAL A 169 25.38 -9.84 -20.02
C VAL A 169 26.30 -8.93 -19.21
N GLU A 170 27.24 -8.25 -19.86
CA GLU A 170 28.13 -7.28 -19.24
C GLU A 170 27.36 -6.12 -18.59
N LYS A 171 26.33 -5.62 -19.29
CA LYS A 171 25.42 -4.58 -18.78
C LYS A 171 24.36 -5.10 -17.81
N ARG A 172 24.32 -6.41 -17.51
CA ARG A 172 23.29 -7.07 -16.69
C ARG A 172 21.85 -6.81 -17.15
N GLN A 173 21.66 -6.61 -18.45
CA GLN A 173 20.36 -6.39 -19.09
C GLN A 173 19.79 -7.67 -19.72
N TYR A 174 20.59 -8.74 -19.80
CA TYR A 174 20.11 -10.05 -20.25
C TYR A 174 19.07 -10.59 -19.26
N GLY A 175 17.86 -10.89 -19.74
CA GLY A 175 16.70 -11.07 -18.88
C GLY A 175 15.43 -11.40 -19.65
N TRP A 176 14.30 -11.40 -18.92
CA TRP A 176 12.97 -11.78 -19.42
C TRP A 176 12.50 -10.97 -20.64
N PHE A 177 12.96 -9.72 -20.78
CA PHE A 177 12.54 -8.84 -21.87
C PHE A 177 13.68 -8.53 -22.86
N TRP A 178 14.80 -9.25 -22.77
CA TRP A 178 15.92 -9.00 -23.65
C TRP A 178 15.74 -9.74 -24.98
N THR A 179 15.61 -8.98 -26.06
CA THR A 179 15.57 -9.51 -27.43
C THR A 179 16.86 -9.14 -28.15
N CYS A 180 17.53 -10.12 -28.74
CA CYS A 180 18.74 -9.85 -29.50
C CYS A 180 18.45 -8.95 -30.71
N PRO A 181 19.18 -7.84 -30.91
CA PRO A 181 18.97 -6.96 -32.06
C PRO A 181 19.36 -7.62 -33.40
N ASN A 182 20.13 -8.71 -33.38
CA ASN A 182 20.54 -9.48 -34.56
C ASN A 182 19.51 -10.55 -34.97
N GLY A 183 18.22 -10.29 -34.78
CA GLY A 183 17.12 -11.17 -35.19
C GLY A 183 16.41 -11.92 -34.07
N GLY A 184 16.55 -11.50 -32.81
CA GLY A 184 15.83 -12.06 -31.66
C GLY A 184 16.04 -13.57 -31.53
N ASP A 185 14.94 -14.32 -31.65
CA ASP A 185 14.96 -15.78 -31.62
C ASP A 185 15.60 -16.40 -32.87
N ALA A 186 15.61 -15.71 -34.00
CA ALA A 186 16.24 -16.17 -35.24
C ALA A 186 17.72 -15.77 -35.36
N CYS A 187 18.34 -15.21 -34.31
CA CYS A 187 19.75 -14.88 -34.34
C CYS A 187 20.61 -16.14 -34.55
N ARG A 188 21.45 -16.12 -35.59
CA ARG A 188 22.34 -17.22 -36.01
C ARG A 188 23.45 -17.56 -35.01
N TYR A 189 23.71 -16.68 -34.04
CA TYR A 189 24.74 -16.82 -33.01
C TYR A 189 24.13 -17.30 -31.68
N ARG A 190 24.91 -18.01 -30.87
CA ARG A 190 24.45 -18.54 -29.57
C ARG A 190 24.24 -17.44 -28.53
N HIS A 191 23.17 -17.58 -27.73
CA HIS A 191 22.85 -16.68 -26.61
C HIS A 191 23.07 -17.40 -25.27
N CYS A 192 24.24 -18.01 -25.13
CA CYS A 192 24.67 -18.65 -23.91
C CYS A 192 26.19 -18.54 -23.80
N LEU A 193 26.70 -18.51 -22.58
CA LEU A 193 28.14 -18.63 -22.35
C LEU A 193 28.61 -20.06 -22.68
N PRO A 194 29.83 -20.24 -23.19
CA PRO A 194 30.45 -21.55 -23.28
C PRO A 194 30.50 -22.22 -21.90
N PRO A 195 30.35 -23.55 -21.84
CA PRO A 195 30.55 -24.30 -20.60
C PRO A 195 31.98 -24.18 -20.08
#